data_AF-A0A941IS32-F1
#
_entry.id   AF-A0A941IS32-F1
#
_cell.length_a   1.000
_cell.length_b   1.000
_cell.length_c   1.000
_cell.angle_alpha   90.00
_cell.angle_beta   90.00
_cell.angle_gamma   90.00
#
_symmetry.space_group_name_H-M   'P 1'
#
loop_
_entity.id
_entity.type
_entity.pdbx_description
1 polymer ?
#
loop_
_entity_poly.entity_id
_entity_poly.type
_entity_poly.pdbx_seq_one_letter_code
_entity_poly.pdbx_strand_id
1 'polypeptide(L)'
;MTRRPVFALTALAAASLALAGCSSSPGTSNAGSQTIVVTDTATGAAAKPSPSAAASCSLPDNQDLIVRDDDPQASIIASEIGEVDLGNCVTELSEFQQTAGQGAGECTTIAWAKDNPGYDANSVPAPPLKDVIESAGPGC
;
A
#
# COMPACT_ATOMS: atom_id res chain seq x y z
N MET A 1 2.29 -32.30 55.27
CA MET A 1 2.42 -30.83 55.18
C MET A 1 2.73 -30.50 53.72
N THR A 2 1.70 -30.20 52.92
CA THR A 2 1.29 -28.84 52.45
C THR A 2 2.29 -28.23 51.45
N ARG A 3 1.96 -27.75 50.23
CA ARG A 3 0.72 -27.55 49.43
C ARG A 3 1.16 -27.45 47.96
N ARG A 4 0.31 -27.91 47.02
CA ARG A 4 0.44 -27.67 45.56
C ARG A 4 -0.26 -26.36 45.18
N PRO A 5 0.26 -25.54 44.25
CA PRO A 5 -0.53 -24.49 43.61
C PRO A 5 -1.29 -25.04 42.40
N VAL A 6 -2.58 -24.73 42.37
CA VAL A 6 -3.52 -24.94 41.27
C VAL A 6 -3.44 -23.70 40.38
N PHE A 7 -3.00 -23.85 39.13
CA PHE A 7 -3.14 -22.81 38.12
C PHE A 7 -4.44 -23.05 37.35
N ALA A 8 -5.36 -22.09 37.47
CA ALA A 8 -6.64 -22.08 36.75
C ALA A 8 -6.40 -21.72 35.28
N LEU A 9 -6.76 -22.60 34.36
CA LEU A 9 -6.89 -22.29 32.94
C LEU A 9 -8.22 -21.58 32.71
N THR A 10 -8.18 -20.31 32.30
CA THR A 10 -9.33 -19.60 31.74
C THR A 10 -9.44 -19.90 30.25
N ALA A 11 -10.58 -20.48 29.85
CA ALA A 11 -10.94 -20.79 28.48
C ALA A 11 -11.28 -19.53 27.68
N LEU A 12 -10.75 -19.40 26.46
CA LEU A 12 -11.23 -18.45 25.46
C LEU A 12 -12.27 -19.14 24.58
N ALA A 13 -13.48 -18.57 24.53
CA ALA A 13 -14.59 -19.07 23.75
C ALA A 13 -14.40 -18.80 22.24
N ALA A 14 -14.58 -19.85 21.43
CA ALA A 14 -14.71 -19.76 19.99
C ALA A 14 -16.17 -19.41 19.62
N ALA A 15 -16.37 -18.38 18.81
CA ALA A 15 -17.67 -18.08 18.21
C ALA A 15 -17.59 -18.30 16.69
N SER A 16 -18.40 -19.24 16.22
CA SER A 16 -18.43 -19.76 14.85
C SER A 16 -19.08 -18.79 13.86
N LEU A 17 -18.52 -18.77 12.65
CA LEU A 17 -19.05 -18.06 11.48
C LEU A 17 -20.38 -18.67 11.03
N ALA A 18 -21.39 -17.82 10.81
CA ALA A 18 -22.61 -18.20 10.10
C ALA A 18 -22.49 -17.79 8.62
N LEU A 19 -22.47 -18.79 7.74
CA LEU A 19 -22.60 -18.67 6.28
C LEU A 19 -24.09 -18.73 5.90
N ALA A 20 -24.62 -17.67 5.30
CA ALA A 20 -25.86 -17.65 4.53
C ALA A 20 -25.87 -16.33 3.73
N GLY A 21 -26.07 -16.23 2.42
CA GLY A 21 -26.32 -17.18 1.34
C GLY A 21 -26.33 -16.39 0.02
N CYS A 22 -26.10 -17.06 -1.11
CA CYS A 22 -26.28 -16.48 -2.45
C CYS A 22 -27.77 -16.22 -2.72
N SER A 23 -28.11 -15.09 -3.34
CA SER A 23 -29.01 -15.00 -4.51
C SER A 23 -29.19 -13.56 -4.98
N SER A 24 -29.00 -13.36 -6.28
CA SER A 24 -29.17 -12.11 -7.01
C SER A 24 -30.65 -11.67 -7.12
N SER A 25 -30.86 -10.35 -7.05
CA SER A 25 -31.92 -9.43 -7.56
C SER A 25 -33.22 -10.00 -8.18
N PRO A 26 -34.41 -9.35 -8.04
CA PRO A 26 -34.59 -7.91 -8.35
C PRO A 26 -35.65 -7.10 -7.56
N GLY A 27 -35.47 -5.77 -7.57
CA GLY A 27 -36.53 -4.81 -7.92
C GLY A 27 -37.50 -4.31 -6.84
N THR A 28 -37.59 -2.97 -6.77
CA THR A 28 -38.73 -2.13 -6.35
C THR A 28 -39.18 -2.19 -4.88
N SER A 29 -39.59 -1.14 -4.18
CA SER A 29 -39.57 0.31 -4.36
C SER A 29 -40.07 0.91 -3.04
N ASN A 30 -39.40 1.96 -2.58
CA ASN A 30 -39.97 3.15 -1.96
C ASN A 30 -40.29 3.23 -0.44
N ALA A 31 -40.01 4.44 0.04
CA ALA A 31 -40.55 5.17 1.19
C ALA A 31 -39.95 4.92 2.59
N GLY A 32 -39.03 5.81 2.98
CA GLY A 32 -38.64 5.95 4.39
C GLY A 32 -37.37 6.77 4.61
N SER A 33 -37.44 8.07 4.34
CA SER A 33 -36.58 9.16 4.84
C SER A 33 -35.44 8.75 5.80
N GLN A 34 -34.21 8.70 5.30
CA GLN A 34 -33.00 9.40 5.81
C GLN A 34 -31.90 9.23 4.76
N THR A 35 -31.69 10.23 3.91
CA THR A 35 -30.55 10.24 2.98
C THR A 35 -29.29 10.55 3.79
N ILE A 36 -28.61 9.52 4.29
CA ILE A 36 -27.19 9.65 4.57
C ILE A 36 -26.51 9.71 3.20
N VAL A 37 -26.08 10.90 2.82
CA VAL A 37 -25.11 11.08 1.74
C VAL A 37 -23.80 10.52 2.29
N VAL A 38 -23.60 9.21 2.16
CA VAL A 38 -22.25 8.66 2.15
C VAL A 38 -21.72 9.02 0.77
N THR A 39 -21.22 10.24 0.63
CA THR A 39 -20.17 10.53 -0.33
C THR A 39 -18.96 9.73 0.12
N ASP A 40 -18.92 8.44 -0.22
CA ASP A 40 -17.66 7.76 -0.46
C ASP A 40 -17.06 8.44 -1.69
N THR A 41 -16.51 9.62 -1.46
CA THR A 41 -15.45 10.13 -2.32
C THR A 41 -14.22 9.34 -1.91
N ALA A 42 -14.21 8.06 -2.27
CA ALA A 42 -12.96 7.42 -2.62
C ALA A 42 -12.48 8.22 -3.83
N THR A 43 -11.75 9.30 -3.56
CA THR A 43 -10.78 9.83 -4.51
C THR A 43 -9.76 8.70 -4.66
N GLY A 44 -10.12 7.69 -5.45
CA GLY A 44 -9.16 6.87 -6.14
C GLY A 44 -8.39 7.87 -6.97
N ALA A 45 -7.30 8.37 -6.40
CA ALA A 45 -6.27 9.01 -7.19
C ALA A 45 -5.90 7.94 -8.21
N ALA A 46 -6.40 8.12 -9.43
CA ALA A 46 -6.05 7.29 -10.55
C ALA A 46 -4.53 7.22 -10.54
N ALA A 47 -3.99 6.03 -10.30
CA ALA A 47 -2.56 5.79 -10.43
C ALA A 47 -2.18 6.29 -11.82
N LYS A 48 -1.37 7.34 -11.86
CA LYS A 48 -0.80 7.83 -13.11
C LYS A 48 -0.05 6.65 -13.70
N PRO A 49 -0.27 6.28 -14.98
CA PRO A 49 0.43 5.16 -15.57
C PRO A 49 1.94 5.35 -15.39
N SER A 50 2.58 4.39 -14.74
CA SER A 50 4.03 4.39 -14.54
C SER A 50 4.72 4.38 -15.91
N PRO A 51 5.68 5.27 -16.18
CA PRO A 51 6.52 5.11 -17.35
C PRO A 51 7.25 3.76 -17.25
N SER A 52 7.27 3.00 -18.35
CA SER A 52 8.05 1.75 -18.42
C SER A 52 9.50 1.99 -17.97
N ALA A 53 10.08 1.06 -17.22
CA ALA A 53 11.49 1.00 -16.82
C ALA A 53 12.50 1.46 -17.91
N ALA A 54 12.21 1.28 -19.19
CA ALA A 54 13.07 1.72 -20.29
C ALA A 54 12.97 3.23 -20.63
N ALA A 55 11.83 3.86 -20.35
CA ALA A 55 11.59 5.30 -20.57
C ALA A 55 12.18 6.18 -19.45
N SER A 56 12.47 5.59 -18.29
CA SER A 56 13.03 6.27 -17.12
C SER A 56 14.56 6.31 -17.11
N CYS A 57 15.26 5.58 -17.98
CA CYS A 57 16.73 5.52 -17.95
C CYS A 57 17.45 6.69 -18.65
N SER A 58 17.38 7.85 -18.00
CA SER A 58 18.36 8.94 -18.07
C SER A 58 18.60 9.44 -16.64
N LEU A 59 18.80 8.51 -15.71
CA LEU A 59 18.87 8.80 -14.29
C LEU A 59 20.30 9.21 -13.91
N PRO A 60 20.48 10.27 -13.12
CA PRO A 60 21.80 10.62 -12.59
C PRO A 60 22.29 9.59 -11.58
N ASP A 61 23.61 9.34 -11.56
CA ASP A 61 24.26 8.47 -10.59
C ASP A 61 24.39 9.18 -9.22
N ASN A 62 24.37 8.41 -8.13
CA ASN A 62 24.57 8.85 -6.73
C ASN A 62 23.55 9.89 -6.26
N GLN A 63 22.30 9.47 -6.13
CA GLN A 63 21.23 10.32 -5.60
C GLN A 63 20.34 9.59 -4.60
N ASP A 64 19.69 10.38 -3.75
CA ASP A 64 18.78 9.85 -2.75
C ASP A 64 17.45 9.47 -3.39
N LEU A 65 17.00 8.25 -3.10
CA LEU A 65 15.76 7.66 -3.58
C LEU A 65 14.74 7.62 -2.44
N ILE A 66 13.51 8.04 -2.70
CA ILE A 66 12.39 7.83 -1.79
C ILE A 66 11.63 6.59 -2.27
N VAL A 67 11.48 5.62 -1.37
CA VAL A 67 10.62 4.43 -1.54
C VAL A 67 9.39 4.64 -0.69
N ARG A 68 8.20 4.52 -1.29
CA ARG A 68 6.92 4.58 -0.58
C ARG A 68 6.18 3.26 -0.77
N ASP A 69 5.82 2.63 0.33
CA ASP A 69 5.07 1.38 0.37
C ASP A 69 3.62 1.65 0.78
N ASP A 70 2.71 1.20 -0.09
CA ASP A 70 1.26 1.23 0.11
C ASP A 70 0.79 -0.21 0.37
N ASP A 71 0.70 -0.60 1.63
CA ASP A 71 0.18 -1.90 2.05
C ASP A 71 -1.24 -1.71 2.62
N PRO A 72 -2.29 -2.29 2.01
CA PRO A 72 -3.67 -2.15 2.46
C PRO A 72 -3.93 -2.80 3.84
N GLN A 73 -3.02 -3.64 4.33
CA GLN A 73 -3.09 -4.28 5.65
C GLN A 73 -2.28 -3.54 6.72
N ALA A 74 -1.47 -2.54 6.33
CA ALA A 74 -0.60 -1.79 7.22
C ALA A 74 -0.72 -0.28 7.01
N SER A 75 0.16 0.49 7.68
CA SER A 75 0.27 1.92 7.45
C SER A 75 1.09 2.19 6.20
N ILE A 76 0.66 3.15 5.39
CA ILE A 76 1.44 3.66 4.27
C ILE A 76 2.67 4.38 4.84
N ILE A 77 3.86 3.93 4.45
CA ILE A 77 5.14 4.44 4.95
C ILE A 77 6.05 4.82 3.78
N ALA A 78 7.07 5.62 4.08
CA ALA A 78 8.13 5.91 3.14
C ALA A 78 9.51 5.84 3.83
N SER A 79 10.54 5.61 3.03
CA SER A 79 11.94 5.61 3.45
C SER A 79 12.77 6.33 2.41
N GLU A 80 13.75 7.10 2.86
CA GLU A 80 14.78 7.68 2.00
C GLU A 80 16.03 6.81 2.05
N ILE A 81 16.51 6.39 0.87
CA ILE A 81 17.72 5.59 0.69
C ILE A 81 18.73 6.50 0.01
N GLY A 82 19.83 6.79 0.72
CA GLY A 82 20.85 7.70 0.21
C GLY A 82 21.80 7.06 -0.79
N GLU A 83 22.38 7.88 -1.66
CA GLU A 83 23.50 7.52 -2.56
C GLU A 83 23.21 6.26 -3.42
N VAL A 84 22.01 6.18 -3.98
CA VAL A 84 21.65 5.07 -4.88
C VAL A 84 22.30 5.30 -6.24
N ASP A 85 23.08 4.32 -6.68
CA ASP A 85 23.65 4.23 -8.03
C ASP A 85 22.81 3.24 -8.86
N LEU A 86 22.08 3.78 -9.85
CA LEU A 86 21.34 2.98 -10.83
C LEU A 86 22.14 2.83 -12.12
N GLY A 87 23.45 2.54 -12.01
CA GLY A 87 24.38 2.37 -13.14
C GLY A 87 23.96 1.29 -14.15
N ASN A 88 23.06 0.38 -13.77
CA ASN A 88 22.32 -0.49 -14.70
C ASN A 88 20.79 -0.33 -14.53
N CYS A 89 20.32 0.90 -14.68
CA CYS A 89 18.93 1.33 -14.51
C CYS A 89 17.88 0.35 -15.05
N VAL A 90 18.07 -0.18 -16.25
CA VAL A 90 17.09 -1.12 -16.84
C VAL A 90 17.01 -2.43 -16.04
N THR A 91 18.15 -2.96 -15.60
CA THR A 91 18.20 -4.21 -14.81
C THR A 91 17.61 -3.96 -13.43
N GLU A 92 18.04 -2.91 -12.75
CA GLU A 92 17.58 -2.57 -11.40
C GLU A 92 16.05 -2.31 -11.36
N LEU A 93 15.53 -1.54 -12.31
CA LEU A 93 14.09 -1.28 -12.38
C LEU A 93 13.29 -2.54 -12.75
N SER A 94 13.85 -3.43 -13.58
CA SER A 94 13.23 -4.73 -13.89
C SER A 94 13.22 -5.66 -12.67
N GLU A 95 14.27 -5.66 -11.86
CA GLU A 95 14.33 -6.41 -10.60
C GLU A 95 13.36 -5.83 -9.57
N PHE A 96 13.28 -4.51 -9.46
CA PHE A 96 12.30 -3.81 -8.64
C PHE A 96 10.86 -4.24 -9.02
N GLN A 97 10.52 -4.21 -10.31
CA GLN A 97 9.21 -4.64 -10.80
C GLN A 97 8.86 -6.09 -10.44
N GLN A 98 9.87 -6.97 -10.35
CA GLN A 98 9.67 -8.38 -10.02
C GLN A 98 9.56 -8.66 -8.53
N THR A 99 10.04 -7.74 -7.68
CA THR A 99 10.24 -8.03 -6.24
C THR A 99 9.45 -7.11 -5.31
N ALA A 100 9.06 -5.92 -5.76
CA ALA A 100 8.33 -4.97 -4.93
C ALA A 100 6.82 -5.28 -4.86
N GLY A 101 6.18 -4.90 -3.74
CA GLY A 101 4.74 -5.03 -3.50
C GLY A 101 4.15 -6.39 -3.88
N GLN A 102 4.58 -7.49 -3.28
CA GLN A 102 4.16 -8.84 -3.72
C GLN A 102 2.78 -9.25 -3.19
N GLY A 103 2.29 -8.58 -2.16
CA GLY A 103 0.99 -8.84 -1.55
C GLY A 103 -0.19 -8.31 -2.37
N ALA A 104 -1.36 -8.87 -2.12
CA ALA A 104 -2.58 -8.46 -2.81
C ALA A 104 -2.95 -7.01 -2.45
N GLY A 105 -2.99 -6.14 -3.46
CA GLY A 105 -3.29 -4.72 -3.28
C GLY A 105 -2.11 -3.89 -2.78
N GLU A 106 -0.92 -4.48 -2.62
CA GLU A 106 0.29 -3.72 -2.31
C GLU A 106 0.77 -2.92 -3.53
N CYS A 107 1.27 -1.72 -3.29
CA CYS A 107 1.94 -0.92 -4.30
C CYS A 107 3.17 -0.23 -3.72
N THR A 108 4.34 -0.54 -4.24
CA THR A 108 5.58 0.18 -3.92
C THR A 108 5.89 1.15 -5.04
N THR A 109 6.23 2.39 -4.69
CA THR A 109 6.59 3.45 -5.63
C THR A 109 7.96 4.02 -5.27
N ILE A 110 8.75 4.35 -6.28
CA ILE A 110 10.07 4.97 -6.09
C ILE A 110 10.18 6.29 -6.84
N ALA A 111 10.88 7.27 -6.26
CA ALA A 111 11.13 8.57 -6.87
C ALA A 111 12.45 9.17 -6.38
N TRP A 112 13.06 10.09 -7.14
CA TRP A 112 14.22 10.83 -6.64
C TRP A 112 13.81 11.82 -5.57
N ALA A 113 14.58 11.90 -4.48
CA ALA A 113 14.35 12.89 -3.42
C ALA A 113 14.47 14.33 -3.96
N LYS A 114 15.42 14.58 -4.87
CA LYS A 114 15.58 15.90 -5.49
C LYS A 114 14.36 16.38 -6.28
N ASP A 115 13.56 15.45 -6.81
CA ASP A 115 12.34 15.75 -7.57
C ASP A 115 11.11 15.82 -6.65
N ASN A 116 11.28 15.52 -5.35
CA ASN A 116 10.25 15.60 -4.33
C ASN A 116 10.69 16.55 -3.18
N PRO A 117 11.00 17.82 -3.46
CA PRO A 117 11.49 18.74 -2.45
C PRO A 117 10.47 18.96 -1.32
N GLY A 118 10.96 18.83 -0.08
CA GLY A 118 10.14 18.96 1.12
C GLY A 118 9.26 17.74 1.43
N TYR A 119 9.50 16.60 0.78
CA TYR A 119 8.87 15.35 1.18
C TYR A 119 9.31 14.95 2.59
N ASP A 120 8.37 14.57 3.44
CA ASP A 120 8.65 14.06 4.79
C ASP A 120 8.42 12.56 4.82
N ALA A 121 9.52 11.80 4.76
CA ALA A 121 9.48 10.34 4.83
C ALA A 121 8.96 9.81 6.18
N ASN A 122 8.95 10.63 7.23
CA ASN A 122 8.46 10.24 8.56
C ASN A 122 6.95 10.48 8.74
N SER A 123 6.27 11.05 7.75
CA SER A 123 4.83 11.25 7.79
C SER A 123 4.09 9.90 7.78
N VAL A 124 3.10 9.76 8.65
CA VAL A 124 2.24 8.56 8.72
C VAL A 124 0.77 9.00 8.69
N PRO A 125 0.00 8.68 7.63
CA PRO A 125 0.41 7.95 6.43
C PRO A 125 1.36 8.78 5.54
N ALA A 126 2.29 8.11 4.87
CA ALA A 126 3.22 8.76 3.96
C ALA A 126 2.48 9.30 2.72
N PRO A 127 2.63 10.59 2.39
CA PRO A 127 1.93 11.20 1.26
C PRO A 127 2.40 10.60 -0.07
N PRO A 128 1.58 10.64 -1.14
CA PRO A 128 2.00 10.19 -2.47
C PRO A 128 3.25 10.94 -2.99
N LEU A 129 4.09 10.23 -3.73
CA LEU A 129 5.22 10.81 -4.47
C LEU A 129 4.70 11.58 -5.70
N LYS A 130 5.37 12.67 -6.07
CA LYS A 130 4.97 13.51 -7.21
C LYS A 130 5.57 13.02 -8.51
N ASP A 131 6.88 12.78 -8.52
CA ASP A 131 7.67 12.42 -9.70
C ASP A 131 8.17 10.98 -9.60
N VAL A 132 7.22 10.05 -9.65
CA VAL A 132 7.49 8.60 -9.61
C VAL A 132 8.34 8.18 -10.80
N ILE A 133 9.46 7.53 -10.51
CA ILE A 133 10.34 6.87 -11.48
C ILE A 133 9.71 5.55 -11.92
N GLU A 134 9.23 4.75 -10.96
CA GLU A 134 8.64 3.45 -11.19
C GLU A 134 7.68 3.06 -10.04
N SER A 135 6.70 2.20 -10.36
CA SER A 135 5.76 1.62 -9.40
C SER A 135 5.56 0.13 -9.67
N ALA A 136 5.47 -0.68 -8.63
CA ALA A 136 5.31 -2.13 -8.77
C ALA A 136 4.49 -2.75 -7.63
N GLY A 137 3.65 -3.72 -8.01
CA GLY A 137 2.79 -4.51 -7.13
C GLY A 137 1.36 -4.65 -7.67
N PRO A 138 0.55 -5.63 -7.20
CA PRO A 138 -0.83 -5.85 -7.64
C PRO A 138 -1.82 -4.71 -7.34
N GLY A 139 -1.44 -3.78 -6.46
CA GLY A 139 -2.22 -2.58 -6.12
C GLY A 139 -1.84 -1.33 -6.92
N CYS A 140 -0.77 -1.42 -7.73
CA CYS A 140 -0.48 -0.44 -8.77
C CYS A 140 -1.29 -0.80 -10.04
#